data_AF-A0A7S1KX49-F1
#
_entry.id   AF-A0A7S1KX49-F1
#
_cell.length_a   1.000
_cell.length_b   1.000
_cell.length_c   1.000
_cell.angle_alpha   90.00
_cell.angle_beta   90.00
_cell.angle_gamma   90.00
#
_symmetry.space_group_name_H-M   'P 1'
#
loop_
_entity.id
_entity.type
_entity.pdbx_description
1 polymer ?
#
loop_
_entity_poly.entity_id
_entity_poly.type
_entity_poly.pdbx_seq_one_letter_code
_entity_poly.pdbx_strand_id
1 'polypeptide(L)'
;CTPCPDGTTSRAGADGCRPSARHSELTQWESQAVAAFRRLSGHCDASLAGLGLTAASIEHNCAGQASGGYCSAQCAAGYTINGYASILSCDAGGSFAFLNGALPVCNADPCLGNSPSGTGINSDCSGKTTGETCTTSCE
;
A
#
# COMPACT_ATOMS: atom_id res chain seq x y z
N CYS A 1 -7.20 50.80 35.51
CA CYS A 1 -6.09 50.41 34.64
C CYS A 1 -5.30 49.31 35.33
N THR A 2 -5.40 48.08 34.84
CA THR A 2 -4.64 46.93 35.34
C THR A 2 -3.71 46.50 34.20
N PRO A 3 -2.42 46.24 34.44
CA PRO A 3 -1.49 45.89 33.36
C PRO A 3 -1.76 44.47 32.82
N CYS A 4 -1.76 44.33 31.50
CA CYS A 4 -1.54 43.05 30.83
C CYS A 4 -0.03 42.73 30.82
N PRO A 5 0.38 41.45 30.87
CA PRO A 5 1.79 41.06 31.00
C PRO A 5 2.70 41.49 29.83
N ASP A 6 2.13 41.91 28.69
CA ASP A 6 2.89 42.28 27.48
C ASP A 6 3.03 43.79 27.23
N GLY A 7 2.79 44.64 28.24
CA GLY A 7 3.18 46.05 28.18
C GLY A 7 2.46 46.92 27.13
N THR A 8 1.28 46.54 26.65
CA THR A 8 0.51 47.36 25.69
C THR A 8 -0.72 48.02 26.33
N THR A 9 -0.97 49.27 25.95
CA THR A 9 -2.08 50.09 26.46
C THR A 9 -3.30 49.94 25.55
N SER A 10 -4.43 49.47 26.10
CA SER A 10 -5.72 49.44 25.38
C SER A 10 -6.53 50.70 25.67
N ARG A 11 -7.03 51.40 24.64
CA ARG A 11 -8.06 52.44 24.82
C ARG A 11 -9.42 51.80 25.05
N ALA A 12 -10.20 52.40 25.96
CA ALA A 12 -11.55 51.98 26.30
C ALA A 12 -12.48 52.08 25.08
N GLY A 13 -12.92 50.93 24.61
CA GLY A 13 -13.94 50.75 23.57
C GLY A 13 -14.40 49.30 23.65
N ALA A 14 -15.71 49.09 23.73
CA ALA A 14 -16.35 47.87 24.20
C ALA A 14 -16.27 46.71 23.20
N ASP A 15 -15.09 46.12 22.97
CA ASP A 15 -14.94 44.85 22.28
C ASP A 15 -13.70 44.12 22.81
N GLY A 16 -13.89 42.92 23.32
CA GLY A 16 -12.83 42.10 23.95
C GLY A 16 -11.65 41.84 23.02
N CYS A 17 -10.49 41.56 23.65
CA CYS A 17 -9.22 41.28 23.00
C CYS A 17 -9.35 40.27 21.84
N ARG A 18 -9.26 40.77 20.60
CA ARG A 18 -9.13 39.94 19.41
C ARG A 18 -7.66 39.94 18.96
N PRO A 19 -6.99 38.79 18.86
CA PRO A 19 -5.60 38.74 18.39
C PRO A 19 -5.53 39.22 16.94
N SER A 20 -4.60 40.14 16.68
CA SER A 20 -4.28 40.66 15.36
C SER A 20 -3.44 39.61 14.61
N ALA A 21 -4.09 38.64 13.97
CA ALA A 21 -3.43 37.72 13.05
C ALA A 21 -3.23 38.42 11.69
N ARG A 22 -2.09 39.09 11.53
CA ARG A 22 -1.61 39.59 10.23
C ARG A 22 -0.68 38.54 9.61
N HIS A 23 -0.95 38.17 8.36
CA HIS A 23 -0.13 37.40 7.40
C HIS A 23 -0.15 35.87 7.39
N SER A 24 -0.82 35.14 8.28
CA SER A 24 -0.89 33.66 8.19
C SER A 24 -2.13 33.09 7.50
N GLU A 25 -3.07 33.92 7.03
CA GLU A 25 -4.37 33.44 6.50
C GLU A 25 -4.47 33.41 4.97
N LEU A 26 -3.40 33.76 4.24
CA LEU A 26 -3.40 33.66 2.77
C LEU A 26 -2.91 32.29 2.24
N THR A 27 -2.13 31.54 3.02
CA THR A 27 -1.65 30.20 2.61
C THR A 27 -2.68 29.09 2.84
N GLN A 28 -3.77 29.37 3.58
CA GLN A 28 -4.82 28.38 3.83
C GLN A 28 -5.74 28.17 2.61
N TRP A 29 -5.83 29.15 1.70
CA TRP A 29 -6.64 29.04 0.47
C TRP A 29 -5.88 28.36 -0.67
N GLU A 30 -4.55 28.49 -0.73
CA GLU A 30 -3.74 27.80 -1.73
C GLU A 30 -3.71 26.28 -1.51
N SER A 31 -3.91 25.83 -0.27
CA SER A 31 -4.10 24.41 0.06
C SER A 31 -5.40 23.84 -0.53
N GLN A 32 -6.41 24.69 -0.78
CA GLN A 32 -7.71 24.26 -1.29
C GLN A 32 -7.76 24.22 -2.83
N ALA A 33 -6.93 25.00 -3.53
CA ALA A 33 -6.87 24.98 -4.99
C ALA A 33 -6.16 23.71 -5.53
N VAL A 34 -5.14 23.21 -4.83
CA VAL A 34 -4.52 21.90 -5.16
C VAL A 34 -5.47 20.74 -4.81
N ALA A 35 -6.33 20.92 -3.80
CA ALA A 35 -7.37 19.96 -3.44
C ALA A 35 -8.58 19.97 -4.39
N ALA A 36 -8.81 21.06 -5.14
CA ALA A 36 -9.86 21.13 -6.17
C ALA A 36 -9.39 20.60 -7.53
N PHE A 37 -8.07 20.48 -7.74
CA PHE A 37 -7.51 19.46 -8.65
C PHE A 37 -7.31 18.12 -7.92
N ARG A 38 -8.19 17.77 -6.96
CA ARG A 38 -8.52 16.35 -6.72
C ARG A 38 -9.16 15.84 -8.00
N ARG A 39 -8.31 15.53 -8.99
CA ARG A 39 -8.50 14.26 -9.66
C ARG A 39 -8.63 13.28 -8.51
N LEU A 40 -9.82 12.70 -8.38
CA LEU A 40 -9.94 11.38 -7.82
C LEU A 40 -8.81 10.62 -8.50
N SER A 41 -7.66 10.47 -7.82
CA SER A 41 -6.54 9.73 -8.34
C SER A 41 -7.13 8.33 -8.41
N GLY A 42 -7.68 8.01 -9.58
CA GLY A 42 -8.59 6.90 -9.81
C GLY A 42 -7.79 5.61 -9.82
N HIS A 43 -7.01 5.42 -8.78
CA HIS A 43 -6.21 4.24 -8.61
C HIS A 43 -7.07 3.18 -7.96
N CYS A 44 -6.91 1.95 -8.43
CA CYS A 44 -7.70 0.83 -7.97
C CYS A 44 -7.04 0.10 -6.77
N ASP A 45 -6.10 0.74 -6.08
CA ASP A 45 -5.31 0.15 -4.99
C ASP A 45 -6.16 -0.37 -3.83
N ALA A 46 -7.30 0.28 -3.57
CA ALA A 46 -8.21 -0.10 -2.51
C ALA A 46 -8.77 -1.52 -2.69
N SER A 47 -8.85 -2.02 -3.93
CA SER A 47 -9.37 -3.36 -4.23
C SER A 47 -8.31 -4.46 -4.14
N LEU A 48 -7.01 -4.13 -4.06
CA LEU A 48 -5.93 -5.14 -4.11
C LEU A 48 -6.06 -6.20 -3.00
N ALA A 49 -6.34 -5.77 -1.78
CA ALA A 49 -6.51 -6.68 -0.64
C ALA A 49 -7.76 -7.55 -0.78
N GLY A 50 -8.89 -6.97 -1.20
CA GLY A 50 -10.16 -7.69 -1.38
C GLY A 50 -10.13 -8.73 -2.50
N LEU A 51 -9.22 -8.55 -3.47
CA LEU A 51 -9.02 -9.49 -4.57
C LEU A 51 -7.96 -10.54 -4.28
N GLY A 52 -7.30 -10.52 -3.13
CA GLY A 52 -6.25 -11.51 -2.80
C GLY A 52 -4.94 -11.31 -3.57
N LEU A 53 -4.75 -10.16 -4.21
CA LEU A 53 -3.51 -9.82 -4.92
C LEU A 53 -2.34 -9.57 -3.95
N THR A 54 -2.63 -9.35 -2.66
CA THR A 54 -1.63 -9.18 -1.60
C THR A 54 -1.04 -10.49 -1.07
N ALA A 55 -1.44 -11.64 -1.64
CA ALA A 55 -0.89 -12.93 -1.26
C ALA A 55 0.58 -13.06 -1.73
N ALA A 56 1.45 -13.60 -0.87
CA ALA A 56 2.88 -13.80 -1.19
C ALA A 56 3.11 -14.76 -2.39
N SER A 57 2.14 -15.62 -2.69
CA SER A 57 2.17 -16.50 -3.86
C SER A 57 1.87 -15.78 -5.18
N ILE A 58 1.46 -14.50 -5.14
CA ILE A 58 1.03 -13.71 -6.29
C ILE A 58 1.95 -12.51 -6.46
N GLU A 59 2.44 -12.32 -7.68
CA GLU A 59 3.17 -11.13 -8.11
C GLU A 59 2.30 -10.34 -9.10
N HIS A 60 2.19 -9.03 -8.90
CA HIS A 60 1.38 -8.17 -9.74
C HIS A 60 1.95 -6.76 -9.90
N ASN A 61 1.58 -6.10 -10.99
CA ASN A 61 1.91 -4.69 -11.25
C ASN A 61 0.69 -3.75 -11.09
N CYS A 62 -0.34 -4.19 -10.35
CA CYS A 62 -1.58 -3.44 -10.15
C CYS A 62 -1.47 -2.23 -9.20
N ALA A 63 -0.41 -2.12 -8.41
CA ALA A 63 -0.26 -1.00 -7.48
C ALA A 63 -0.04 0.32 -8.23
N GLY A 64 -0.79 1.36 -7.87
CA GLY A 64 -0.74 2.69 -8.47
C GLY A 64 -1.34 2.78 -9.88
N GLN A 65 -2.03 1.74 -10.37
CA GLN A 65 -2.62 1.78 -11.71
C GLN A 65 -3.79 2.77 -11.77
N ALA A 66 -3.81 3.64 -12.78
CA ALA A 66 -4.89 4.62 -12.96
C ALA A 66 -6.14 4.01 -13.61
N SER A 67 -7.29 4.68 -13.48
CA SER A 67 -8.55 4.29 -14.12
C SER A 67 -8.38 4.10 -15.62
N GLY A 68 -8.96 3.02 -16.15
CA GLY A 68 -8.78 2.57 -17.53
C GLY A 68 -7.47 1.83 -17.78
N GLY A 69 -6.58 1.74 -16.79
CA GLY A 69 -5.33 0.99 -16.88
C GLY A 69 -5.54 -0.51 -16.69
N TYR A 70 -4.57 -1.29 -17.16
CA TYR A 70 -4.56 -2.74 -17.06
C TYR A 70 -3.36 -3.21 -16.24
N CYS A 71 -3.53 -4.28 -15.49
CA CYS A 71 -2.43 -4.94 -14.80
C CYS A 71 -2.53 -6.45 -14.93
N SER A 72 -1.40 -7.12 -14.77
CA SER A 72 -1.29 -8.57 -14.76
C SER A 72 -0.93 -9.06 -13.37
N ALA A 73 -1.54 -10.18 -12.98
CA ALA A 73 -1.24 -10.94 -11.79
C ALA A 73 -0.82 -12.35 -12.20
N GLN A 74 0.31 -12.79 -11.70
CA GLN A 74 0.90 -14.09 -11.97
C GLN A 74 1.44 -14.70 -10.68
N CYS A 75 1.87 -15.95 -10.72
CA CYS A 75 2.49 -16.56 -9.56
C CYS A 75 3.88 -15.98 -9.33
N ALA A 76 4.22 -15.75 -8.05
CA ALA A 76 5.55 -15.32 -7.65
C ALA A 76 6.60 -16.41 -7.92
N ALA A 77 7.88 -16.05 -7.87
CA ALA A 77 8.96 -17.01 -8.04
C ALA A 77 8.88 -18.14 -6.98
N GLY A 78 9.06 -19.40 -7.41
CA GLY A 78 8.91 -20.58 -6.56
C GLY A 78 7.46 -21.04 -6.40
N TYR A 79 6.53 -20.50 -7.17
CA TYR A 79 5.18 -21.03 -7.29
C TYR A 79 4.88 -21.37 -8.77
N THR A 80 4.43 -22.59 -9.02
CA THR A 80 3.95 -23.00 -10.35
C THR A 80 2.51 -22.57 -10.54
N ILE A 81 2.25 -21.88 -11.66
CA ILE A 81 0.90 -21.51 -12.07
C ILE A 81 0.13 -22.73 -12.60
N ASN A 82 -1.03 -22.98 -12.01
CA ASN A 82 -1.99 -23.96 -12.50
C ASN A 82 -3.14 -23.22 -13.19
N GLY A 83 -3.08 -23.15 -14.52
CA GLY A 83 -4.02 -22.39 -15.35
C GLY A 83 -3.33 -21.27 -16.11
N TYR A 84 -3.85 -20.05 -15.99
CA TYR A 84 -3.41 -18.88 -16.77
C TYR A 84 -3.25 -17.66 -15.86
N ALA A 85 -2.33 -16.77 -16.23
CA ALA A 85 -2.15 -15.48 -15.56
C ALA A 85 -3.40 -14.62 -15.71
N SER A 86 -3.64 -13.77 -14.72
CA SER A 86 -4.84 -12.96 -14.67
C SER A 86 -4.59 -11.53 -15.06
N ILE A 87 -5.44 -10.99 -15.92
CA ILE A 87 -5.42 -9.59 -16.33
C ILE A 87 -6.60 -8.88 -15.68
N LEU A 88 -6.32 -7.77 -15.03
CA LEU A 88 -7.32 -6.93 -14.39
C LEU A 88 -7.35 -5.57 -15.05
N SER A 89 -8.56 -5.01 -15.18
CA SER A 89 -8.78 -3.64 -15.62
C SER A 89 -9.23 -2.79 -14.44
N CYS A 90 -8.58 -1.65 -14.26
CA CYS A 90 -9.00 -0.64 -13.28
C CYS A 90 -10.19 0.15 -13.83
N ASP A 91 -11.36 0.00 -13.23
CA ASP A 91 -12.56 0.72 -13.63
C ASP A 91 -12.52 2.20 -13.18
N ALA A 92 -13.35 3.04 -13.82
CA ALA A 92 -13.54 4.44 -13.41
C ALA A 92 -14.07 4.59 -11.98
N GLY A 93 -14.72 3.56 -11.44
CA GLY A 93 -15.15 3.45 -10.04
C GLY A 93 -14.02 3.18 -9.04
N GLY A 94 -12.76 3.07 -9.49
CA GLY A 94 -11.62 2.82 -8.61
C GLY A 94 -11.55 1.39 -8.09
N SER A 95 -12.09 0.43 -8.85
CA SER A 95 -12.02 -0.99 -8.53
C SER A 95 -11.45 -1.81 -9.69
N PHE A 96 -10.68 -2.84 -9.37
CA PHE A 96 -10.20 -3.80 -10.36
C PHE A 96 -11.26 -4.85 -10.70
N ALA A 97 -11.44 -5.11 -11.99
CA ALA A 97 -12.28 -6.19 -12.51
C ALA A 97 -11.42 -7.20 -13.28
N PHE A 98 -11.69 -8.50 -13.11
CA PHE A 98 -11.00 -9.56 -13.86
C PHE A 98 -11.50 -9.63 -15.30
N LEU A 99 -10.58 -9.63 -16.25
CA LEU A 99 -10.89 -9.84 -17.66
C LEU A 99 -10.98 -11.33 -18.02
N ASN A 100 -10.20 -12.17 -17.33
CA ASN A 100 -10.14 -13.62 -17.54
C ASN A 100 -10.84 -14.42 -16.42
N GLY A 101 -11.58 -13.77 -15.52
CA GLY A 101 -12.50 -14.42 -14.58
C GLY A 101 -12.04 -14.53 -13.13
N ALA A 102 -10.82 -14.98 -12.83
CA ALA A 102 -10.37 -15.21 -11.45
C ALA A 102 -8.86 -15.04 -11.29
N LEU A 103 -8.33 -15.11 -10.06
CA LEU A 103 -6.88 -15.18 -9.80
C LEU A 103 -6.28 -16.50 -10.31
N PRO A 104 -4.98 -16.50 -10.64
CA PRO A 104 -4.28 -17.74 -10.95
C PRO A 104 -4.15 -18.60 -9.70
N VAL A 105 -4.22 -19.92 -9.87
CA VAL A 105 -3.95 -20.87 -8.78
C VAL A 105 -2.45 -21.12 -8.73
N CYS A 106 -1.80 -20.70 -7.65
CA CYS A 106 -0.35 -20.80 -7.47
C CYS A 106 -0.01 -21.91 -6.49
N ASN A 107 0.62 -22.98 -6.97
CA ASN A 107 1.05 -24.09 -6.14
C ASN A 107 2.51 -23.90 -5.74
N ALA A 108 2.82 -24.00 -4.45
CA ALA A 108 4.20 -23.83 -3.98
C ALA A 108 5.10 -24.95 -4.54
N ASP A 109 6.22 -24.56 -5.14
CA ASP A 109 7.18 -25.51 -5.66
C ASP A 109 8.03 -26.10 -4.52
N PRO A 110 8.51 -27.35 -4.68
CA PRO A 110 9.45 -27.92 -3.73
C PRO A 110 10.74 -27.08 -3.70
N CYS A 111 11.21 -26.79 -2.49
CA CYS A 111 12.46 -26.07 -2.28
C CYS A 111 13.64 -27.02 -2.53
N LEU A 112 14.16 -26.99 -3.77
CA LEU A 112 15.28 -27.84 -4.19
C LEU A 112 16.67 -27.21 -3.97
N GLY A 113 16.71 -25.93 -3.57
CA GLY A 113 17.96 -25.18 -3.34
C GLY A 113 18.04 -24.60 -1.93
N ASN A 114 19.26 -24.37 -1.44
CA ASN A 114 19.55 -23.79 -0.12
C ASN A 114 19.26 -24.68 1.11
N SER A 115 19.07 -26.00 0.94
CA SER A 115 19.12 -26.91 2.08
C SER A 115 20.57 -27.01 2.60
N PRO A 116 20.83 -26.67 3.88
CA PRO A 116 22.18 -26.79 4.41
C PRO A 116 22.53 -28.27 4.50
N SER A 117 23.42 -28.68 3.60
CA SER A 117 23.87 -30.05 3.46
C SER A 117 25.35 -30.08 3.85
N GLY A 118 25.67 -30.70 4.98
CA GLY A 118 27.02 -30.78 5.51
C GLY A 118 27.12 -31.78 6.65
N THR A 119 28.27 -32.42 6.81
CA THR A 119 28.54 -33.32 7.93
C THR A 119 28.42 -32.55 9.25
N GLY A 120 27.60 -33.04 10.19
CA GLY A 120 27.31 -32.37 11.46
C GLY A 120 26.16 -31.37 11.43
N ILE A 121 25.36 -31.34 10.35
CA ILE A 121 24.15 -30.52 10.26
C ILE A 121 22.93 -31.44 10.19
N ASN A 122 22.03 -31.31 11.16
CA ASN A 122 20.69 -31.90 11.12
C ASN A 122 19.67 -30.85 10.68
N SER A 123 18.81 -31.16 9.71
CA SER A 123 17.81 -30.20 9.22
C SER A 123 16.49 -30.86 8.84
N ASP A 124 15.39 -30.15 9.07
CA ASP A 124 14.02 -30.55 8.72
C ASP A 124 13.57 -29.90 7.40
N CYS A 125 14.51 -29.47 6.56
CA CYS A 125 14.25 -28.77 5.31
C CYS A 125 13.80 -29.70 4.17
N SER A 126 13.86 -31.01 4.37
CA SER A 126 13.47 -31.99 3.36
C SER A 126 11.96 -31.94 3.11
N GLY A 127 11.56 -31.83 1.84
CA GLY A 127 10.15 -31.77 1.43
C GLY A 127 9.46 -30.43 1.67
N LYS A 128 10.19 -29.40 2.09
CA LYS A 128 9.66 -28.05 2.26
C LYS A 128 9.38 -27.37 0.93
N THR A 129 8.38 -26.51 0.90
CA THR A 129 7.93 -25.76 -0.28
C THR A 129 8.14 -24.26 -0.10
N THR A 130 8.01 -23.50 -1.20
CA THR A 130 8.17 -22.03 -1.17
C THR A 130 7.22 -21.37 -0.17
N GLY A 131 7.78 -20.52 0.69
CA GLY A 131 7.04 -19.83 1.77
C GLY A 131 7.04 -20.60 3.10
N GLU A 132 7.52 -21.84 3.13
CA GLU A 132 7.75 -22.55 4.39
C GLU A 132 9.11 -22.20 5.01
N THR A 133 9.18 -22.32 6.33
CA THR A 133 10.42 -22.22 7.09
C THR A 133 10.87 -23.61 7.55
N CYS A 134 12.17 -23.82 7.61
CA CYS A 134 12.78 -25.02 8.18
C CYS A 134 13.82 -24.66 9.24
N THR A 135 14.01 -25.58 10.18
CA THR A 135 14.98 -25.49 11.26
C THR A 135 16.19 -26.34 10.95
N THR A 136 17.36 -25.83 11.35
CA THR A 136 18.66 -26.45 11.12
C THR A 136 19.47 -26.34 12.39
N SER A 137 20.08 -27.44 12.82
CA SER A 137 20.85 -27.53 14.05
C SER A 137 22.21 -28.14 13.75
N CYS A 138 23.24 -27.67 14.44
CA CYS A 138 24.54 -28.32 14.42
C CYS A 138 24.58 -29.42 15.49
N GLU A 139 25.18 -30.55 15.14
CA GLU A 139 25.51 -31.63 16.07
C GLU A 139 26.93 -31.50 16.63
#